data_AF-A0A531MPB7-F1
#
_entry.id   AF-A0A531MPB7-F1
#
_cell.length_a   1.000
_cell.length_b   1.000
_cell.length_c   1.000
_cell.angle_alpha   90.00
_cell.angle_beta   90.00
_cell.angle_gamma   90.00
#
_symmetry.space_group_name_H-M   'P 1'
#
loop_
_entity.id
_entity.type
_entity.pdbx_description
1 polymer ?
#
loop_
_entity_poly.entity_id
_entity_poly.type
_entity_poly.pdbx_seq_one_letter_code
_entity_poly.pdbx_strand_id
1 'polypeptide(L)' 'TTDVTGSRGYDAGKKIKGRSAIITTPRGIWVGLMVHPADIQDRDGAVRVIASIRQLYPWLRHLFADGGYAGEN' A
#
# COMPACT_ATOMS: atom_id res chain seq x y z
N THR A 1 2.01 28.75 8.43
CA THR A 1 2.09 27.35 8.90
C THR A 1 1.83 26.48 7.69
N THR A 2 2.75 25.59 7.32
CA THR A 2 2.72 24.90 6.03
C THR A 2 1.70 23.77 6.07
N ASP A 3 0.69 23.88 5.22
CA ASP A 3 -0.37 22.91 4.97
C ASP A 3 0.25 21.63 4.36
N VAL A 4 0.23 20.51 5.10
CA VAL A 4 0.60 19.18 4.57
C VAL A 4 -0.59 18.62 3.80
N THR A 5 -0.74 19.12 2.59
CA THR A 5 -1.82 18.90 1.61
C THR A 5 -1.86 17.44 1.17
N GLY A 6 -2.64 16.60 1.85
CA GLY A 6 -2.91 15.23 1.42
C GLY A 6 -4.11 14.63 2.16
N SER A 7 -4.95 13.86 1.46
CA SER A 7 -6.11 13.21 2.06
C SER A 7 -5.69 12.25 3.19
N ARG A 8 -6.37 12.36 4.33
CA ARG A 8 -6.18 11.51 5.52
C ARG A 8 -7.48 10.79 5.80
N GLY A 9 -7.41 9.46 5.75
CA GLY A 9 -8.53 8.55 6.00
C GLY A 9 -8.73 8.25 7.48
N TYR A 10 -9.90 7.73 7.83
CA TYR A 10 -10.17 7.17 9.15
C TYR A 10 -10.21 5.64 9.07
N ASP A 11 -9.32 4.99 9.81
CA ASP A 11 -9.31 3.54 9.95
C ASP A 11 -10.24 3.17 11.11
N ALA A 12 -11.38 2.54 10.80
CA ALA A 12 -12.37 2.14 11.81
C ALA A 12 -11.88 0.96 12.68
N GLY A 13 -11.00 0.10 12.16
CA GLY A 13 -10.42 -1.01 12.90
C GLY A 13 -9.44 -0.54 13.97
N LYS A 14 -8.62 0.46 13.64
CA LYS A 14 -7.65 1.08 14.57
C LYS A 14 -8.19 2.31 15.30
N LYS A 15 -9.35 2.83 14.89
CA LYS A 15 -10.02 4.04 15.40
C LYS A 15 -9.15 5.31 15.31
N ILE A 16 -8.30 5.42 14.30
CA ILE A 16 -7.38 6.55 14.12
C ILE A 16 -7.55 7.22 12.76
N LYS A 17 -7.31 8.54 12.71
CA LYS A 17 -7.21 9.29 11.45
C LYS A 17 -5.75 9.31 10.99
N GLY A 18 -5.47 8.85 9.78
CA GLY A 18 -4.10 8.70 9.32
C GLY A 18 -3.93 8.39 7.84
N ARG A 19 -2.75 7.86 7.54
CA ARG A 19 -2.36 7.33 6.23
C ARG A 19 -1.80 5.93 6.45
N SER A 20 -2.16 4.98 5.59
CA SER A 20 -1.53 3.67 5.53
C SER A 20 -0.46 3.69 4.44
N ALA A 21 0.58 2.89 4.60
CA ALA A 21 1.66 2.80 3.62
C ALA A 21 2.00 1.34 3.36
N ILE A 22 2.00 0.98 2.08
CA ILE A 22 2.39 -0.35 1.60
C ILE A 22 3.81 -0.25 1.09
N ILE A 23 4.69 -1.12 1.59
CA ILE A 23 6.11 -1.13 1.22
C ILE A 23 6.47 -2.49 0.62
N THR A 24 7.16 -2.47 -0.51
CA THR A 24 7.59 -3.69 -1.20
C THR A 24 9.08 -3.93 -0.99
N THR A 25 9.44 -5.16 -0.57
CA THR A 25 10.84 -5.60 -0.39
C THR A 25 11.15 -6.93 -1.08
N PRO A 26 11.76 -6.93 -2.27
CA PRO A 26 12.45 -8.10 -2.79
C PRO A 26 13.72 -8.30 -1.96
N ARG A 27 13.72 -9.32 -1.11
CA ARG A 27 14.90 -9.88 -0.40
C ARG A 27 15.94 -8.83 0.02
N GLY A 28 15.57 -7.96 0.96
CA GLY A 28 16.49 -7.02 1.59
C GLY A 28 16.66 -5.66 0.89
N ILE A 29 15.89 -5.39 -0.17
CA ILE A 29 15.91 -4.09 -0.86
C ILE A 29 14.50 -3.49 -0.85
N TRP A 30 14.37 -2.24 -0.40
CA TRP A 30 13.11 -1.47 -0.46
C TRP A 30 12.94 -0.89 -1.87
N VAL A 31 11.95 -1.38 -2.62
CA VAL A 31 11.76 -1.01 -4.06
C VAL A 31 10.52 -0.16 -4.32
N GLY A 32 9.66 0.05 -3.33
CA GLY A 32 8.49 0.90 -3.49
C GLY A 32 7.76 1.16 -2.19
N LEU A 33 7.30 2.40 -2.01
CA LEU A 33 6.47 2.87 -0.90
C LEU A 33 5.27 3.60 -1.51
N MET A 34 4.06 3.13 -1.24
CA MET A 34 2.85 3.83 -1.63
C MET A 34 2.05 4.21 -0.38
N VAL A 35 1.86 5.51 -0.20
CA VAL A 35 1.08 6.07 0.90
C VAL A 35 -0.32 6.38 0.40
N HIS A 36 -1.33 5.89 1.11
CA HIS A 36 -2.73 6.18 0.84
C HIS A 36 -3.48 6.56 2.13
N PRO A 37 -4.64 7.22 2.02
CA PRO A 37 -5.56 7.41 3.14
C PRO A 37 -5.82 6.11 3.92
N ALA A 38 -5.90 6.20 5.26
CA ALA A 38 -6.06 5.01 6.12
C ALA A 38 -7.45 4.36 6.08
N ASP A 39 -8.42 4.97 5.39
CA ASP A 39 -9.75 4.41 5.11
C ASP A 39 -9.76 3.47 3.89
N ILE A 40 -8.69 3.49 3.08
CA ILE A 40 -8.50 2.52 1.99
C ILE A 40 -7.93 1.23 2.58
N GLN A 41 -8.60 0.11 2.29
CA GLN A 41 -8.15 -1.21 2.73
C GLN A 41 -6.88 -1.63 1.98
N ASP A 42 -6.03 -2.41 2.64
CA ASP A 42 -4.76 -2.89 2.08
C ASP A 42 -4.97 -3.66 0.76
N ARG A 43 -6.06 -4.42 0.64
CA ARG A 43 -6.50 -5.05 -0.62
C ARG A 43 -6.64 -4.07 -1.79
N ASP A 44 -7.27 -2.92 -1.55
CA ASP A 44 -7.59 -1.91 -2.56
C ASP A 44 -6.35 -1.06 -2.86
N GLY A 45 -5.54 -0.81 -1.83
CA GLY A 45 -4.24 -0.15 -1.94
C GLY A 45 -3.22 -0.97 -2.74
N ALA A 46 -3.24 -2.29 -2.61
CA ALA A 46 -2.27 -3.18 -3.27
C ALA A 46 -2.37 -3.18 -4.79
N VAL A 47 -3.57 -3.00 -5.37
CA VAL A 47 -3.73 -3.02 -6.83
C VAL A 47 -2.81 -2.00 -7.51
N ARG A 48 -2.73 -0.79 -6.96
CA ARG A 48 -1.87 0.29 -7.48
C ARG A 48 -0.39 0.01 -7.26
N VAL A 49 -0.04 -0.60 -6.13
CA VAL A 49 1.34 -0.99 -5.80
C VAL A 49 1.82 -2.08 -6.76
N ILE A 50 1.02 -3.12 -6.97
CA ILE A 50 1.33 -4.23 -7.87
C ILE A 50 1.51 -3.73 -9.30
N ALA A 51 0.61 -2.86 -9.78
CA ALA A 51 0.73 -2.25 -11.10
C ALA A 51 2.06 -1.47 -11.25
N SER A 52 2.42 -0.68 -10.24
CA SER A 52 3.65 0.11 -10.23
C SER A 52 4.90 -0.79 -10.23
N ILE A 53 4.90 -1.86 -9.44
CA ILE A 53 5.99 -2.85 -9.41
C ILE A 53 6.13 -3.56 -10.75
N ARG A 54 5.01 -3.95 -11.38
CA ARG A 54 5.00 -4.62 -12.68
C ARG A 54 5.63 -3.74 -13.76
N GLN A 55 5.40 -2.42 -13.68
CA GLN A 55 5.96 -1.44 -14.60
C GLN A 55 7.46 -1.21 -14.36
N LEU A 56 7.89 -1.09 -13.10
CA LEU A 56 9.29 -0.79 -12.73
C LEU A 56 10.19 -2.03 -12.80
N TYR A 57 9.65 -3.21 -12.48
CA TYR A 57 10.38 -4.47 -12.36
C TYR A 57 9.61 -5.59 -13.10
N PRO A 58 9.51 -5.53 -14.43
CA PRO A 58 8.75 -6.53 -15.21
C PRO A 58 9.31 -7.96 -15.09
N TRP A 59 10.58 -8.09 -14.66
CA TRP A 59 11.25 -9.35 -14.40
C TRP A 59 10.95 -9.96 -13.02
N LEU A 60 10.32 -9.21 -12.10
CA LEU A 60 9.94 -9.73 -10.78
C LEU A 60 8.79 -10.74 -10.93
N ARG A 61 9.07 -12.01 -10.61
CA ARG A 61 8.10 -13.10 -10.77
C ARG A 61 7.25 -13.41 -9.55
N HIS A 62 7.70 -13.03 -8.36
CA HIS A 62 7.05 -13.39 -7.11
C HIS A 62 6.84 -12.14 -6.25
N LEU A 63 5.60 -11.99 -5.79
CA LEU A 63 5.20 -11.01 -4.78
C LEU A 63 4.55 -11.79 -3.64
N PHE A 64 4.96 -11.49 -2.42
CA PHE A 64 4.35 -12.05 -1.22
C PHE A 64 3.49 -10.97 -0.56
N ALA A 65 2.29 -11.35 -0.13
CA ALA A 65 1.37 -10.49 0.58
C ALA A 65 0.78 -11.26 1.76
N ASP A 66 0.42 -10.57 2.84
CA ASP A 66 -0.26 -11.18 3.99
C ASP A 66 -1.77 -11.39 3.72
N GLY A 67 -2.46 -12.00 4.68
CA GLY A 67 -3.89 -12.31 4.56
C GLY A 67 -4.80 -11.08 4.45
N GLY A 68 -4.35 -9.89 4.84
CA GLY A 68 -5.09 -8.63 4.67
C GLY A 68 -5.19 -8.16 3.21
N TYR A 69 -4.42 -8.80 2.31
CA TYR A 69 -4.45 -8.57 0.87
C TYR A 69 -5.24 -9.62 0.08
N ALA A 70 -5.92 -10.56 0.75
CA ALA A 70 -6.76 -11.55 0.08
C ALA A 70 -7.91 -10.86 -0.69
N GLY A 71 -8.17 -11.32 -1.92
CA GLY A 71 -9.27 -10.85 -2.77
C GLY A 71 -10.65 -11.33 -2.28
N GLU A 72 -11.71 -11.02 -3.04
CA GLU A 72 -13.06 -11.52 -2.74
C GLU A 72 -13.11 -13.05 -2.72
N ASN A 73 -13.89 -13.60 -1.78
CA ASN A 73 -14.25 -15.01 -1.74
C ASN A 73 -15.31 -15.34 -2.80
#